data_AF-M6WJB5-F1
#
_entry.id   AF-M6WJB5-F1
#
_cell.length_a   1.000
_cell.length_b   1.000
_cell.length_c   1.000
_cell.angle_alpha   90.00
_cell.angle_beta   90.00
_cell.angle_gamma   90.00
#
_symmetry.space_group_name_H-M   'P 1'
#
loop_
_entity.id
_entity.type
_entity.pdbx_description
1 polymer ?
#
loop_
_entity_poly.entity_id
_entity_poly.type
_entity_poly.pdbx_seq_one_letter_code
_entity_poly.pdbx_strand_id
1 'polypeptide(L)'
;EKVKIKLNHFLDSKGFIDEELRLPDFASGLGLSTHQASYYLNQYLNMSFTDFLQFHRINEVKNMMHIKANYNLLNIAFECGFNSASSFHRACVKYTGKSPRDLRQELLSTETQRKGESE
;
A
#
# COMPACT_ATOMS: atom_id res chain seq x y z
N GLU A 1 -12.32 -17.61 11.65
CA GLU A 1 -12.69 -16.28 12.19
C GLU A 1 -11.55 -15.37 12.67
N LYS A 2 -10.86 -15.64 13.79
CA LYS A 2 -10.13 -14.59 14.55
C LYS A 2 -9.01 -13.86 13.78
N VAL A 3 -8.23 -14.58 12.96
CA VAL A 3 -7.13 -14.00 12.18
C VAL A 3 -7.64 -12.99 11.15
N LYS A 4 -8.76 -13.29 10.47
CA LYS A 4 -9.34 -12.40 9.45
C LYS A 4 -9.84 -11.09 10.07
N ILE A 5 -10.47 -11.16 11.25
CA ILE A 5 -10.94 -9.97 11.98
C ILE A 5 -9.75 -9.08 12.36
N LYS A 6 -8.68 -9.67 12.91
CA LYS A 6 -7.46 -8.93 13.27
C LYS A 6 -6.76 -8.34 12.05
N LEU A 7 -6.70 -9.08 10.94
CA LEU A 7 -6.16 -8.58 9.68
C LEU A 7 -6.96 -7.37 9.17
N ASN A 8 -8.29 -7.46 9.17
CA ASN A 8 -9.14 -6.33 8.78
C ASN A 8 -8.89 -5.12 9.67
N HIS A 9 -8.84 -5.31 11.00
CA HIS A 9 -8.52 -4.21 11.91
C HIS A 9 -7.13 -3.58 11.65
N PHE A 10 -6.13 -4.40 11.36
CA PHE A 10 -4.80 -3.93 10.95
C PHE A 10 -4.86 -3.09 9.65
N LEU A 11 -5.67 -3.50 8.69
CA LEU A 11 -5.85 -2.75 7.43
C LEU A 11 -6.63 -1.45 7.65
N ASP A 12 -7.71 -1.48 8.44
CA ASP A 12 -8.55 -0.32 8.73
C ASP A 12 -7.76 0.76 9.50
N SER A 13 -6.90 0.34 10.43
CA SER A 13 -5.98 1.23 11.16
C SER A 13 -4.76 1.66 10.34
N LYS A 14 -4.65 1.20 9.09
CA LYS A 14 -3.50 1.42 8.20
C LYS A 14 -2.15 1.05 8.84
N GLY A 15 -2.11 -0.05 9.60
CA GLY A 15 -0.89 -0.53 10.25
C GLY A 15 0.27 -0.81 9.29
N PHE A 16 -0.02 -0.95 7.99
CA PHE A 16 1.00 -1.08 6.93
C PHE A 16 1.80 0.20 6.67
N ILE A 17 1.37 1.38 7.16
CA ILE A 17 2.09 2.66 6.95
C ILE A 17 3.39 2.72 7.78
N ASP A 18 3.47 1.99 8.89
CA ASP A 18 4.70 1.93 9.68
C ASP A 18 5.85 1.35 8.84
N GLU A 19 6.85 2.18 8.56
CA GLU A 19 7.99 1.83 7.70
C GLU A 19 8.95 0.83 8.35
N GLU A 20 8.94 0.76 9.69
CA GLU A 20 9.77 -0.17 10.46
C GLU A 20 9.09 -1.53 10.68
N LEU A 21 7.80 -1.66 10.31
CA LEU A 21 7.00 -2.85 10.52
C LEU A 21 7.67 -4.10 9.92
N ARG A 22 7.92 -5.09 10.78
CA ARG A 22 8.52 -6.37 10.40
C ARG A 22 7.49 -7.50 10.48
N LEU A 23 7.80 -8.62 9.82
CA LEU A 23 6.92 -9.79 9.83
C LEU A 23 6.60 -10.31 11.27
N PRO A 24 7.54 -10.31 12.23
CA PRO A 24 7.21 -10.66 13.63
C PRO A 24 6.18 -9.74 14.28
N ASP A 25 6.25 -8.43 14.02
CA ASP A 25 5.31 -7.44 14.59
C ASP A 25 3.91 -7.65 14.02
N PHE A 26 3.84 -7.82 12.69
CA PHE A 26 2.61 -8.19 12.00
C PHE A 26 2.02 -9.51 12.53
N ALA A 27 2.85 -10.54 12.67
CA ALA A 27 2.43 -11.84 13.20
C ALA A 27 1.86 -11.71 14.62
N SER A 28 2.54 -10.96 15.49
CA SER A 28 2.11 -10.68 16.85
C SER A 28 0.73 -10.00 16.89
N GLY A 29 0.52 -8.97 16.05
CA GLY A 29 -0.77 -8.29 15.92
C GLY A 29 -1.91 -9.25 15.51
N LEU A 30 -1.61 -10.22 14.64
CA LEU A 30 -2.55 -11.25 14.22
C LEU A 30 -2.72 -12.38 15.26
N GLY A 31 -1.86 -12.47 16.29
CA GLY A 31 -1.81 -13.57 17.24
C GLY A 31 -1.30 -14.87 16.62
N LEU A 32 -0.35 -14.77 15.70
CA LEU A 32 0.30 -15.86 14.98
C LEU A 32 1.79 -15.90 15.30
N SER A 33 2.41 -17.06 15.08
CA SER A 33 3.88 -17.09 14.96
C SER A 33 4.32 -16.48 13.63
N THR A 34 5.58 -16.02 13.55
CA THR A 34 6.17 -15.50 12.30
C THR A 34 6.03 -16.48 11.13
N HIS A 35 6.22 -17.79 11.40
CA HIS A 35 6.05 -18.85 10.40
C HIS A 35 4.58 -18.96 9.95
N GLN A 36 3.63 -18.95 10.89
CA GLN A 36 2.21 -19.01 10.57
C GLN A 36 1.76 -17.79 9.77
N ALA A 37 2.24 -16.59 10.11
CA ALA A 37 1.93 -15.38 9.34
C ALA A 37 2.50 -15.45 7.92
N SER A 38 3.75 -15.88 7.76
CA SER A 38 4.35 -16.09 6.44
C SER A 38 3.56 -17.10 5.62
N TYR A 39 3.26 -18.26 6.21
CA TYR A 39 2.45 -19.29 5.58
C TYR A 39 1.06 -18.75 5.20
N TYR A 40 0.43 -18.00 6.10
CA TYR A 40 -0.89 -17.44 5.87
C TYR A 40 -0.91 -16.50 4.64
N LEU A 41 0.04 -15.57 4.58
CA LEU A 41 0.16 -14.64 3.45
C LEU A 41 0.43 -15.37 2.14
N ASN A 42 1.39 -16.31 2.13
CA ASN A 42 1.77 -17.01 0.90
C ASN A 42 0.67 -17.96 0.42
N GLN A 43 -0.02 -18.68 1.31
CA GLN A 43 -0.98 -19.70 0.90
C GLN A 43 -2.39 -19.16 0.68
N TYR A 44 -2.83 -18.21 1.51
CA TYR A 44 -4.21 -17.71 1.43
C TYR A 44 -4.32 -16.39 0.66
N LEU A 45 -3.27 -15.56 0.66
CA LEU A 45 -3.26 -14.29 -0.07
C LEU A 45 -2.36 -14.31 -1.31
N ASN A 46 -1.61 -15.40 -1.53
CA ASN A 46 -0.63 -15.53 -2.61
C ASN A 46 0.36 -14.35 -2.68
N MET A 47 0.82 -13.89 -1.51
CA MET A 47 1.72 -12.75 -1.36
C MET A 47 2.80 -13.03 -0.33
N SER A 48 4.02 -12.57 -0.61
CA SER A 48 5.03 -12.42 0.45
C SER A 48 4.65 -11.27 1.39
N PHE A 49 5.25 -11.20 2.58
CA PHE A 49 5.05 -10.07 3.51
C PHE A 49 5.41 -8.72 2.87
N THR A 50 6.55 -8.68 2.20
CA THR A 50 7.00 -7.49 1.47
C THR A 50 5.99 -7.09 0.39
N ASP A 51 5.42 -8.05 -0.32
CA ASP A 51 4.43 -7.79 -1.36
C ASP A 51 3.12 -7.27 -0.78
N PHE A 52 2.65 -7.89 0.31
CA PHE A 52 1.49 -7.45 1.05
C PHE A 52 1.61 -5.98 1.46
N LEU A 53 2.75 -5.58 2.07
CA LEU A 53 2.97 -4.17 2.42
C LEU A 53 2.98 -3.28 1.19
N GLN A 54 3.77 -3.60 0.16
CA GLN A 54 3.87 -2.76 -1.03
C GLN A 54 2.51 -2.59 -1.74
N PHE A 55 1.69 -3.63 -1.78
CA PHE A 55 0.35 -3.60 -2.36
C PHE A 55 -0.58 -2.63 -1.61
N HIS A 56 -0.60 -2.70 -0.28
CA HIS A 56 -1.44 -1.80 0.51
C HIS A 56 -0.92 -0.36 0.47
N ARG A 57 0.39 -0.16 0.56
CA ARG A 57 1.02 1.17 0.47
C ARG A 57 0.79 1.84 -0.88
N ILE A 58 0.90 1.12 -2.01
CA ILE A 58 0.67 1.73 -3.34
C ILE A 58 -0.79 2.12 -3.55
N ASN A 59 -1.73 1.36 -3.00
CA ASN A 59 -3.15 1.72 -3.05
C ASN A 59 -3.42 2.95 -2.19
N GLU A 60 -2.77 3.07 -1.03
CA GLU A 60 -2.87 4.27 -0.21
C GLU A 60 -2.25 5.50 -0.88
N VAL A 61 -1.13 5.35 -1.61
CA VAL A 61 -0.57 6.44 -2.42
C VAL A 61 -1.59 6.94 -3.44
N LYS A 62 -2.27 6.05 -4.17
CA LYS A 62 -3.32 6.44 -5.13
C LYS A 62 -4.44 7.22 -4.44
N ASN A 63 -4.90 6.76 -3.26
CA ASN A 63 -5.92 7.45 -2.48
C ASN A 63 -5.46 8.85 -2.05
N MET A 64 -4.24 8.96 -1.54
CA MET A 64 -3.67 10.22 -1.06
C MET A 64 -3.45 11.24 -2.18
N MET A 65 -3.17 10.78 -3.41
CA MET A 65 -3.06 11.68 -4.56
C MET A 65 -4.37 12.38 -4.89
N HIS A 66 -5.52 11.75 -4.64
CA HIS A 66 -6.84 12.38 -4.81
C HIS A 66 -7.10 13.50 -3.80
N ILE A 67 -6.46 13.43 -2.63
CA ILE A 67 -6.61 14.41 -1.56
C ILE A 67 -5.55 15.53 -1.69
N LYS A 68 -4.34 15.16 -2.11
CA LYS A 68 -3.14 16.02 -2.16
C LYS A 68 -2.56 16.12 -3.57
N ALA A 69 -3.38 16.43 -4.58
CA ALA A 69 -2.95 16.44 -6.00
C ALA A 69 -1.70 17.31 -6.29
N ASN A 70 -1.50 18.39 -5.53
CA ASN A 70 -0.37 19.31 -5.69
C ASN A 70 0.93 18.85 -4.99
N TYR A 71 0.90 17.79 -4.18
CA TYR A 71 2.07 17.35 -3.41
C TYR A 71 3.05 16.55 -4.27
N ASN A 72 4.31 16.50 -3.83
CA ASN A 72 5.32 15.66 -4.44
C ASN A 72 4.97 14.18 -4.21
N LEU A 73 4.94 13.39 -5.29
CA LEU A 73 4.57 11.96 -5.23
C LEU A 73 5.49 11.15 -4.30
N LEU A 74 6.79 11.45 -4.28
CA LEU A 74 7.72 10.73 -3.42
C LEU A 74 7.46 11.03 -1.94
N ASN A 75 7.09 12.27 -1.61
CA ASN A 75 6.69 12.62 -0.23
C ASN A 75 5.41 11.89 0.18
N ILE A 76 4.41 11.81 -0.72
CA ILE A 76 3.21 11.01 -0.49
C ILE A 76 3.58 9.54 -0.25
N ALA A 77 4.49 8.98 -1.05
CA ALA A 77 4.95 7.60 -0.88
C ALA A 77 5.59 7.38 0.50
N PHE A 78 6.40 8.32 0.97
CA PHE A 78 6.99 8.25 2.31
C PHE A 78 5.92 8.35 3.41
N GLU A 79 4.93 9.24 3.28
CA GLU A 79 3.77 9.28 4.20
C GLU A 79 2.96 7.96 4.18
N CYS A 80 3.02 7.21 3.08
CA CYS A 80 2.38 5.90 2.95
C CYS A 80 3.28 4.73 3.40
N GLY A 81 4.43 5.00 4.02
CA GLY A 81 5.31 3.99 4.60
C GLY A 81 6.38 3.40 3.67
N PHE A 82 6.60 3.97 2.48
CA PHE A 82 7.79 3.60 1.71
C PHE A 82 9.04 4.22 2.35
N ASN A 83 10.07 3.42 2.60
CA ASN A 83 11.32 3.90 3.20
C ASN A 83 12.37 4.39 2.18
N SER A 84 12.08 4.25 0.88
CA SER A 84 13.02 4.59 -0.19
C SER A 84 12.35 4.76 -1.54
N ALA A 85 12.88 5.65 -2.38
CA ALA A 85 12.41 5.84 -3.75
C ALA A 85 12.48 4.56 -4.60
N SER A 86 13.52 3.74 -4.40
CA SER A 86 13.67 2.46 -5.11
C SER A 86 12.61 1.45 -4.74
N SER A 87 12.23 1.34 -3.45
CA SER A 87 11.14 0.45 -3.02
C SER A 87 9.80 0.88 -3.60
N PHE A 88 9.54 2.20 -3.60
CA PHE A 88 8.35 2.78 -4.19
C PHE A 88 8.29 2.54 -5.70
N HIS A 89 9.38 2.79 -6.44
CA HIS A 89 9.43 2.56 -7.88
C HIS A 89 9.12 1.09 -8.24
N ARG A 90 9.71 0.13 -7.51
CA ARG A 90 9.42 -1.29 -7.72
C ARG A 90 7.94 -1.61 -7.50
N ALA A 91 7.34 -1.04 -6.45
CA ALA A 91 5.92 -1.22 -6.17
C ALA A 91 5.02 -0.62 -7.26
N CYS A 92 5.32 0.60 -7.75
CA CYS A 92 4.60 1.20 -8.88
C CYS A 92 4.62 0.27 -10.10
N VAL A 93 5.81 -0.13 -10.55
CA VAL A 93 5.93 -0.98 -11.74
C VAL A 93 5.22 -2.32 -11.52
N LYS A 94 5.39 -2.96 -10.37
CA LYS A 94 4.81 -4.27 -10.06
C LYS A 94 3.27 -4.24 -10.02
N TYR A 95 2.67 -3.25 -9.36
CA TYR A 95 1.23 -3.25 -9.07
C TYR A 95 0.40 -2.36 -9.99
N THR A 96 1.03 -1.46 -10.74
CA THR A 96 0.33 -0.57 -11.67
C THR A 96 0.83 -0.68 -13.10
N GLY A 97 1.95 -1.38 -13.33
CA GLY A 97 2.60 -1.45 -14.65
C GLY A 97 3.22 -0.13 -15.11
N LYS A 98 3.37 0.86 -14.21
CA LYS A 98 3.75 2.23 -14.56
C LYS A 98 4.91 2.72 -13.69
N SER A 99 5.70 3.64 -14.24
CA SER A 99 6.67 4.38 -13.43
C SER A 99 5.93 5.34 -12.47
N PRO A 100 6.56 5.80 -11.38
CA PRO A 100 5.95 6.82 -10.51
C PRO A 100 5.49 8.07 -11.27
N ARG A 101 6.25 8.53 -12.26
CA ARG A 101 5.90 9.70 -13.08
C ARG A 101 4.63 9.45 -13.89
N ASP A 102 4.54 8.30 -14.55
CA ASP A 102 3.40 7.97 -15.40
C ASP A 102 2.15 7.71 -14.56
N LEU A 103 2.31 7.07 -13.39
CA LEU A 103 1.23 6.90 -12.42
C LEU A 103 0.66 8.27 -11.99
N ARG A 104 1.51 9.27 -11.74
CA ARG A 104 1.06 10.62 -11.40
C ARG A 104 0.28 11.28 -12.53
N GLN A 105 0.77 11.19 -13.76
CA GLN A 105 0.12 11.80 -14.91
C GLN A 105 -1.26 11.19 -15.17
N GLU A 106 -1.38 9.86 -15.04
CA GLU A 106 -2.65 9.17 -15.19
C GLU A 106 -3.67 9.64 -14.14
N LEU A 107 -3.30 9.63 -12.86
CA LEU A 107 -4.22 9.98 -11.77
C LEU A 107 -4.73 11.42 -11.88
N LEU A 108 -3.87 12.37 -12.28
CA LEU A 108 -4.27 13.77 -12.52
C LEU A 108 -5.18 13.92 -13.76
N SER A 109 -4.95 13.11 -14.79
CA SER A 109 -5.77 13.12 -16.01
C SER A 109 -7.17 12.57 -15.73
N THR A 110 -7.28 11.50 -14.94
CA THR A 110 -8.56 10.89 -14.55
C THR A 110 -9.39 11.77 -13.60
N GLU A 111 -8.77 12.64 -12.81
CA GLU A 111 -9.48 13.66 -12.02
C GLU A 111 -10.10 14.76 -12.88
N THR A 112 -9.38 15.20 -13.92
CA THR A 112 -9.83 16.27 -14.81
C THR A 112 -11.08 15.84 -15.59
N GLN A 113 -11.19 14.57 -15.98
CA GLN A 113 -12.38 14.03 -16.67
C GLN A 113 -13.59 13.89 -15.74
N ARG A 114 -13.39 13.43 -14.49
CA ARG A 114 -14.50 13.24 -13.53
C ARG A 114 -15.13 14.55 -13.05
N LYS A 115 -14.36 15.65 -12.95
CA LYS A 115 -14.91 16.96 -12.60
C LYS A 115 -15.77 17.56 -13.72
N GLY A 116 -15.47 17.28 -14.99
CA GLY A 116 -16.24 17.79 -16.13
C GLY A 116 -17.60 17.11 -16.36
N GLU A 117 -17.86 15.95 -15.75
CA GLU A 117 -19.14 15.21 -15.84
C GLU A 117 -20.08 15.49 -14.66
N SER A 118 -19.62 16.23 -13.64
CA SER A 118 -20.38 16.55 -12.42
C SER A 118 -20.85 18.02 -12.35
N GLU A 119 -20.65 18.80 -13.42
CA GLU A 119 -21.13 20.19 -13.58
C GLU A 119 -22.25 20.27 -14.63
#